data_AF-A0A9D6Q122-F1
#
_entry.id   AF-A0A9D6Q122-F1
#
_cell.length_a   1.000
_cell.length_b   1.000
_cell.length_c   1.000
_cell.angle_alpha   90.00
_cell.angle_beta   90.00
_cell.angle_gamma   90.00
#
_symmetry.space_group_name_H-M   'P 1'
#
loop_
_entity.id
_entity.type
_entity.pdbx_description
1 polymer ?
#
loop_
_entity_poly.entity_id
_entity_poly.type
_entity_poly.pdbx_seq_one_letter_code
_entity_poly.pdbx_strand_id
1 'polypeptide(L)'
;MGYTHYWYRKDREIEMGVFESIAADFKKLMPAFEKFGIPLAGGHGEGDLAIDRDLICFNGLSKCGHPVSHELGIAWPSQNAAGVANPWREDVQGGSWFGGATIDKRTCSGDCSHETCWFPRVIPKDRYSDFDNHPTEENGKGWQFNFCKTAYKPYDLAVTAFLIIAKHHLKGKI
;
A
#
# COMPACT_ATOMS: atom_id res chain seq x y z
N MET A 1 9.56 7.14 -9.88
CA MET A 1 9.19 8.18 -8.88
C MET A 1 7.68 8.15 -8.78
N GLY A 2 7.11 8.23 -7.58
CA GLY A 2 5.66 8.15 -7.34
C GLY A 2 5.36 8.08 -5.84
N TYR A 3 4.10 8.25 -5.45
CA TYR A 3 3.71 8.16 -4.02
C TYR A 3 4.02 6.75 -3.48
N THR A 4 4.80 6.68 -2.41
CA THR A 4 5.44 5.45 -1.92
C THR A 4 5.36 5.36 -0.41
N HIS A 5 4.99 4.19 0.10
CA HIS A 5 5.13 3.85 1.51
C HIS A 5 6.43 3.11 1.73
N TYR A 6 7.17 3.50 2.76
CA TYR A 6 8.40 2.86 3.20
C TYR A 6 8.22 2.37 4.62
N TRP A 7 8.71 1.17 4.91
CA TRP A 7 8.75 0.65 6.28
C TRP A 7 10.01 -0.18 6.49
N TYR A 8 10.43 -0.25 7.75
CA TYR A 8 11.62 -0.97 8.15
C TYR A 8 11.22 -1.93 9.25
N ARG A 9 11.60 -3.20 9.17
CA ARG A 9 11.30 -4.17 10.23
C ARG A 9 12.57 -4.74 10.83
N LYS A 10 12.68 -4.71 12.16
CA LYS A 10 13.82 -5.31 12.88
C LYS A 10 13.71 -6.82 13.02
N ASP A 11 12.51 -7.30 13.33
CA ASP A 11 12.27 -8.73 13.55
C ASP A 11 12.19 -9.47 12.21
N ARG A 12 13.03 -10.48 12.01
CA ARG A 12 13.02 -11.32 10.79
C ARG A 12 11.75 -12.17 10.71
N GLU A 13 11.21 -12.55 11.85
CA GLU A 13 9.98 -13.31 11.99
C GLU A 13 9.04 -12.59 12.95
N ILE A 14 7.79 -12.43 12.52
CA ILE A 14 6.70 -12.00 13.38
C ILE A 14 6.10 -13.24 14.04
N GLU A 15 5.89 -13.16 15.34
CA GLU A 15 5.19 -14.20 16.11
C GLU A 15 3.81 -14.47 15.49
N MET A 16 3.43 -15.75 15.39
CA MET A 16 2.25 -16.19 14.64
C MET A 16 0.97 -15.52 15.15
N GLY A 17 0.72 -15.48 16.46
CA GLY A 17 -0.46 -14.85 17.03
C GLY A 17 -0.54 -13.34 16.75
N VAL A 18 0.61 -12.66 16.76
CA VAL A 18 0.69 -11.24 16.34
C VAL A 18 0.36 -11.09 14.86
N PHE A 19 0.90 -11.94 13.98
CA PHE A 19 0.63 -11.88 12.55
C PHE A 19 -0.84 -12.19 12.22
N GLU A 20 -1.43 -13.19 12.88
CA GLU A 20 -2.85 -13.51 12.77
C GLU A 20 -3.73 -12.35 13.23
N SER A 21 -3.33 -11.62 14.28
CA SER A 21 -4.05 -10.43 14.75
C SER A 21 -4.01 -9.30 13.73
N ILE A 22 -2.85 -9.07 13.09
CA ILE A 22 -2.71 -8.10 11.98
C ILE A 22 -3.63 -8.48 10.82
N ALA A 23 -3.58 -9.75 10.39
CA ALA A 23 -4.40 -10.25 9.30
C ALA A 23 -5.89 -10.14 9.60
N ALA A 24 -6.30 -10.51 10.82
CA ALA A 24 -7.69 -10.45 11.25
C ALA A 24 -8.22 -9.01 11.26
N ASP A 25 -7.46 -8.05 11.78
CA ASP A 25 -7.87 -6.65 11.79
C ASP A 25 -7.92 -6.03 10.40
N PHE A 26 -6.96 -6.36 9.53
CA PHE A 26 -7.00 -5.90 8.15
C PHE A 26 -8.21 -6.46 7.39
N LYS A 27 -8.56 -7.74 7.60
CA LYS A 27 -9.76 -8.36 7.01
C LYS A 27 -11.06 -7.67 7.42
N LYS A 28 -11.15 -7.08 8.61
CA LYS A 28 -12.34 -6.31 9.05
C LYS A 28 -12.60 -5.07 8.18
N LEU A 29 -11.60 -4.56 7.46
CA LEU A 29 -11.73 -3.40 6.59
C LEU A 29 -12.25 -3.74 5.18
N MET A 30 -12.29 -5.02 4.79
CA MET A 30 -12.72 -5.41 3.43
C MET A 30 -14.11 -4.85 3.04
N PRO A 31 -15.15 -4.93 3.90
CA PRO A 31 -16.46 -4.36 3.56
C PRO A 31 -16.43 -2.84 3.37
N ALA A 32 -15.54 -2.13 4.08
CA ALA A 32 -15.38 -0.70 3.91
C ALA A 32 -14.71 -0.38 2.57
N PHE A 33 -13.67 -1.12 2.20
CA PHE A 33 -12.99 -0.95 0.91
C PHE A 33 -13.94 -1.20 -0.26
N GLU A 34 -14.74 -2.26 -0.21
CA GLU A 34 -15.78 -2.52 -1.20
C GLU A 34 -16.79 -1.37 -1.28
N LYS A 35 -17.31 -0.91 -0.13
CA LYS A 35 -18.25 0.22 -0.06
C LYS A 35 -17.70 1.51 -0.66
N PHE A 36 -16.40 1.77 -0.50
CA PHE A 36 -15.74 2.94 -1.05
C PHE A 36 -15.25 2.76 -2.50
N GLY A 37 -15.54 1.63 -3.15
CA GLY A 37 -15.10 1.37 -4.52
C GLY A 37 -13.59 1.21 -4.62
N ILE A 38 -12.97 0.53 -3.66
CA ILE A 38 -11.54 0.22 -3.62
C ILE A 38 -11.38 -1.27 -3.92
N PRO A 39 -11.35 -1.67 -5.20
CA PRO A 39 -11.20 -3.07 -5.56
C PRO A 39 -9.76 -3.51 -5.29
N LEU A 40 -9.61 -4.50 -4.41
CA LEU A 40 -8.35 -5.13 -4.11
C LEU A 40 -8.24 -6.48 -4.83
N ALA A 41 -7.01 -6.88 -5.12
CA ALA A 41 -6.69 -8.15 -5.76
C ALA A 41 -5.40 -8.73 -5.15
N GLY A 42 -4.99 -9.91 -5.64
CA GLY A 42 -3.70 -10.49 -5.34
C GLY A 42 -2.53 -9.57 -5.72
N GLY A 43 -1.30 -9.94 -5.34
CA GLY A 43 -0.13 -9.08 -5.47
C GLY A 43 0.16 -8.57 -6.89
N HIS A 44 -0.23 -9.31 -7.92
CA HIS A 44 -0.08 -8.92 -9.33
C HIS A 44 -1.24 -8.05 -9.87
N GLY A 45 -2.17 -7.64 -9.00
CA GLY A 45 -3.36 -6.90 -9.40
C GLY A 45 -4.45 -7.79 -10.01
N GLU A 46 -4.35 -9.10 -9.85
CA GLU A 46 -5.29 -10.08 -10.40
C GLU A 46 -5.59 -11.15 -9.34
N GLY A 47 -6.73 -11.85 -9.49
CA GLY A 47 -7.14 -12.92 -8.60
C GLY A 47 -7.41 -12.47 -7.16
N ASP A 48 -7.50 -13.45 -6.27
CA ASP A 48 -7.87 -13.24 -4.88
C ASP A 48 -6.72 -12.66 -4.03
N LEU A 49 -7.11 -11.97 -2.97
CA LEU A 49 -6.20 -11.47 -1.94
C LEU A 49 -5.44 -12.63 -1.28
N ALA A 50 -4.11 -12.51 -1.18
CA ALA A 50 -3.31 -13.45 -0.42
C ALA A 50 -3.17 -12.96 1.03
N ILE A 51 -4.03 -13.46 1.92
CA ILE A 51 -4.00 -13.15 3.36
C ILE A 51 -4.09 -14.46 4.15
N ASP A 52 -2.93 -15.09 4.33
CA ASP A 52 -2.75 -16.35 5.05
C ASP A 52 -1.86 -16.18 6.30
N ARG A 53 -1.36 -17.29 6.84
CA ARG A 53 -0.55 -17.32 8.07
C ARG A 53 0.91 -16.90 7.87
N ASP A 54 1.37 -16.86 6.62
CA ASP A 54 2.76 -16.61 6.27
C ASP A 54 2.93 -15.34 5.44
N LEU A 55 1.86 -14.87 4.79
CA LEU A 55 1.90 -13.76 3.86
C LEU A 55 0.61 -12.93 3.87
N ILE A 56 0.80 -11.61 3.92
CA ILE A 56 -0.20 -10.61 3.51
C ILE A 56 0.34 -9.95 2.25
N CYS A 57 -0.31 -10.21 1.12
CA CYS A 57 0.11 -9.74 -0.19
C CYS A 57 -1.11 -9.33 -1.02
N PHE A 58 -1.11 -8.07 -1.47
CA PHE A 58 -2.23 -7.50 -2.22
C PHE A 58 -1.79 -6.34 -3.10
N ASN A 59 -2.67 -5.96 -4.02
CA ASN A 59 -2.55 -4.79 -4.88
C ASN A 59 -3.96 -4.25 -5.16
N GLY A 60 -4.08 -3.11 -5.83
CA GLY A 60 -5.35 -2.74 -6.45
C GLY A 60 -5.68 -3.67 -7.62
N LEU A 61 -6.97 -3.84 -7.93
CA LEU A 61 -7.40 -4.65 -9.07
C LEU A 61 -6.97 -3.98 -10.40
N SER A 62 -6.31 -4.74 -11.25
CA SER A 62 -6.02 -4.35 -12.63
C SER A 62 -7.31 -4.39 -13.45
N LYS A 63 -7.45 -3.52 -14.46
CA LYS A 63 -8.69 -3.41 -15.28
C LYS A 63 -9.95 -3.37 -14.40
N CYS A 64 -9.91 -2.54 -13.36
CA CYS A 64 -10.91 -2.48 -12.29
C CYS A 64 -12.33 -2.07 -12.69
N GLY A 65 -12.55 -1.69 -13.96
CA GLY A 65 -13.85 -1.26 -14.47
C GLY A 65 -14.22 0.19 -14.15
N HIS A 66 -13.38 0.93 -13.43
CA HIS A 66 -13.55 2.38 -13.30
C HIS A 66 -13.37 3.09 -14.64
N PRO A 67 -13.98 4.28 -14.83
CA PRO A 67 -13.81 5.06 -16.05
C PRO A 67 -12.34 5.32 -16.37
N VAL A 68 -12.04 5.25 -17.66
CA VAL A 68 -10.77 5.74 -18.20
C VAL A 68 -10.97 7.23 -18.46
N SER A 69 -10.52 8.07 -17.53
CA SER A 69 -10.72 9.52 -17.60
C SER A 69 -9.58 10.22 -18.34
N HIS A 70 -8.35 9.96 -17.94
CA HIS A 70 -7.13 10.59 -18.47
C HIS A 70 -5.87 9.85 -18.03
N GLU A 71 -4.74 10.09 -18.71
CA GLU A 71 -3.43 9.59 -18.30
C GLU A 71 -2.92 10.43 -17.12
N LEU A 72 -2.83 9.82 -15.93
CA LEU A 72 -2.45 10.51 -14.69
C LEU A 72 -0.94 10.84 -14.61
N GLY A 73 -0.13 10.30 -15.54
CA GLY A 73 1.33 10.38 -15.49
C GLY A 73 1.87 9.87 -14.16
N ILE A 74 2.84 10.58 -13.56
CA ILE A 74 3.21 10.35 -12.17
C ILE A 74 2.26 11.15 -11.26
N ALA A 75 1.18 10.54 -10.82
CA ALA A 75 0.24 11.16 -9.91
C ALA A 75 0.91 11.52 -8.57
N TRP A 76 0.65 12.73 -8.08
CA TRP A 76 1.15 13.21 -6.78
C TRP A 76 0.01 13.83 -5.95
N PRO A 77 -0.11 13.54 -4.65
CA PRO A 77 -1.13 14.18 -3.82
C PRO A 77 -0.88 15.70 -3.74
N SER A 78 -1.95 16.49 -3.91
CA SER A 78 -1.92 17.92 -3.61
C SER A 78 -1.76 18.19 -2.10
N GLN A 79 -1.57 19.45 -1.72
CA GLN A 79 -1.47 19.85 -0.31
C GLN A 79 -2.74 19.56 0.51
N ASN A 80 -3.90 19.50 -0.16
CA ASN A 80 -5.19 19.26 0.47
C ASN A 80 -5.71 17.84 0.21
N ALA A 81 -4.85 16.93 -0.28
CA ALA A 81 -5.30 15.64 -0.77
C ALA A 81 -5.82 14.74 0.35
N ALA A 82 -7.05 14.24 0.21
CA ALA A 82 -7.70 13.42 1.22
C ALA A 82 -8.75 12.47 0.64
N GLY A 83 -8.93 11.32 1.29
CA GLY A 83 -9.96 10.35 0.92
C GLY A 83 -9.71 9.62 -0.40
N VAL A 84 -10.81 9.13 -0.98
CA VAL A 84 -10.87 8.37 -2.24
C VAL A 84 -11.96 9.00 -3.10
N ALA A 85 -11.66 9.23 -4.37
CA ALA A 85 -12.63 9.80 -5.32
C ALA A 85 -13.74 8.80 -5.62
N ASN A 86 -14.97 9.27 -5.81
CA ASN A 86 -15.95 8.53 -6.58
C ASN A 86 -15.54 8.57 -8.07
N PRO A 87 -15.09 7.44 -8.66
CA PRO A 87 -14.47 7.45 -9.99
C PRO A 87 -15.46 7.76 -11.13
N TRP A 88 -16.77 7.78 -10.84
CA TRP A 88 -17.83 8.07 -11.81
C TRP A 88 -18.36 9.50 -11.74
N ARG A 89 -18.00 10.25 -10.69
CA ARG A 89 -18.64 11.54 -10.39
C ARG A 89 -17.66 12.66 -10.11
N GLU A 90 -16.45 12.33 -9.68
CA GLU A 90 -15.47 13.32 -9.22
C GLU A 90 -14.29 13.37 -10.17
N ASP A 91 -14.06 14.53 -10.77
CA ASP A 91 -12.77 14.90 -11.30
C ASP A 91 -11.92 15.49 -10.17
N VAL A 92 -10.76 14.91 -9.92
CA VAL A 92 -9.93 15.20 -8.75
C VAL A 92 -8.54 15.70 -9.13
N GLN A 93 -8.33 16.04 -10.40
CA GLN A 93 -7.09 16.65 -10.86
C GLN A 93 -7.02 18.10 -10.36
N GLY A 94 -6.11 18.37 -9.43
CA GLY A 94 -5.90 19.69 -8.83
C GLY A 94 -4.93 20.57 -9.60
N GLY A 95 -4.14 20.00 -10.51
CA GLY A 95 -3.14 20.73 -11.29
C GLY A 95 -2.07 19.83 -11.91
N SER A 96 -0.89 20.39 -12.16
CA SER A 96 0.26 19.70 -12.71
C SER A 96 1.54 19.96 -11.92
N TRP A 97 2.50 19.07 -12.06
CA TRP A 97 3.88 19.22 -11.58
C TRP A 97 4.83 18.66 -12.65
N PHE A 98 6.15 18.80 -12.48
CA PHE A 98 7.11 18.48 -13.54
C PHE A 98 7.03 17.02 -14.05
N GLY A 99 6.49 16.10 -13.26
CA GLY A 99 6.36 14.67 -13.59
C GLY A 99 4.95 14.18 -13.92
N GLY A 100 3.91 15.02 -13.84
CA GLY A 100 2.53 14.58 -14.07
C GLY A 100 1.45 15.48 -13.45
N ALA A 101 0.37 14.87 -12.99
CA ALA A 101 -0.77 15.57 -12.38
C ALA A 101 -0.66 15.60 -10.84
N THR A 102 -1.16 16.69 -10.24
CA THR A 102 -1.51 16.67 -8.81
C THR A 102 -2.96 16.25 -8.64
N ILE A 103 -3.25 15.44 -7.62
CA ILE A 103 -4.60 14.91 -7.36
C ILE A 103 -5.04 15.15 -5.92
N ASP A 104 -6.30 15.56 -5.75
CA ASP A 104 -6.89 15.93 -4.45
C ASP A 104 -7.51 14.74 -3.71
N LYS A 105 -7.78 13.63 -4.42
CA LYS A 105 -8.26 12.38 -3.82
C LYS A 105 -7.62 11.21 -4.53
N ARG A 106 -7.52 10.07 -3.85
CA ARG A 106 -7.02 8.84 -4.48
C ARG A 106 -7.93 8.45 -5.64
N THR A 107 -7.34 8.24 -6.81
CA THR A 107 -8.09 7.92 -8.03
C THR A 107 -7.27 7.03 -8.96
N CYS A 108 -7.95 6.41 -9.91
CA CYS A 108 -7.35 5.62 -10.97
C CYS A 108 -8.02 5.94 -12.31
N SER A 109 -7.41 5.50 -13.41
CA SER A 109 -7.97 5.61 -14.76
C SER A 109 -8.13 4.22 -15.37
N GLY A 110 -9.12 3.47 -14.87
CA GLY A 110 -9.40 2.07 -15.28
C GLY A 110 -8.46 1.00 -14.71
N ASP A 111 -7.36 1.37 -14.05
CA ASP A 111 -6.44 0.43 -13.41
C ASP A 111 -6.04 0.88 -12.00
N CYS A 112 -6.52 0.18 -10.97
CA CYS A 112 -6.22 0.46 -9.57
C CYS A 112 -4.88 -0.14 -9.11
N SER A 113 -4.27 -1.04 -9.87
CA SER A 113 -3.01 -1.72 -9.50
C SER A 113 -1.79 -0.82 -9.70
N HIS A 114 -0.72 -0.95 -8.90
CA HIS A 114 0.56 -0.30 -9.20
C HIS A 114 1.77 -1.15 -8.86
N GLU A 115 2.16 -1.24 -7.59
CA GLU A 115 3.13 -2.21 -7.09
C GLU A 115 2.52 -3.09 -6.02
N THR A 116 3.05 -4.30 -5.90
CA THR A 116 2.63 -5.27 -4.88
C THR A 116 2.92 -4.75 -3.47
N CYS A 117 1.91 -4.70 -2.62
CA CYS A 117 2.13 -4.62 -1.19
C CYS A 117 2.46 -6.03 -0.70
N TRP A 118 3.72 -6.28 -0.33
CA TRP A 118 4.21 -7.58 0.09
C TRP A 118 4.72 -7.52 1.53
N PHE A 119 4.06 -8.25 2.42
CA PHE A 119 4.38 -8.27 3.84
C PHE A 119 4.40 -9.71 4.38
N PRO A 120 5.57 -10.38 4.38
CA PRO A 120 5.69 -11.74 4.86
C PRO A 120 5.79 -11.78 6.39
N ARG A 121 5.29 -12.84 7.02
CA ARG A 121 5.53 -13.11 8.44
C ARG A 121 7.00 -13.37 8.72
N VAL A 122 7.65 -14.18 7.87
CA VAL A 122 9.08 -14.50 7.92
C VAL A 122 9.77 -13.90 6.70
N ILE A 123 10.81 -13.08 6.90
CA ILE A 123 11.61 -12.54 5.79
C ILE A 123 12.41 -13.69 5.17
N PRO A 124 12.30 -13.92 3.85
CA PRO A 124 13.14 -14.87 3.14
C PRO A 124 14.63 -14.52 3.26
N LYS A 125 15.49 -15.52 3.40
CA LYS A 125 16.94 -15.31 3.62
C LYS A 125 17.63 -14.56 2.47
N ASP A 126 17.16 -14.78 1.24
CA ASP A 126 17.62 -14.09 0.03
C ASP A 126 17.17 -12.62 -0.03
N ARG A 127 16.18 -12.24 0.78
CA ARG A 127 15.67 -10.87 0.96
C ARG A 127 16.26 -10.20 2.20
N TYR A 128 17.19 -10.85 2.90
CA TYR A 128 17.94 -10.19 3.97
C TYR A 128 18.73 -9.06 3.33
N SER A 129 18.21 -7.85 3.46
CA SER A 129 18.92 -6.69 3.02
C SER A 129 20.02 -6.41 4.03
N ASP A 130 21.26 -6.37 3.57
CA ASP A 130 22.42 -5.89 4.33
C ASP A 130 22.40 -4.35 4.49
N PHE A 131 21.21 -3.72 4.48
CA PHE A 131 21.08 -2.30 4.76
C PHE A 131 21.44 -2.08 6.24
N ASP A 132 22.73 -1.87 6.48
CA ASP A 132 23.36 -1.64 7.77
C ASP A 132 22.95 -0.31 8.42
N ASN A 133 22.11 0.51 7.77
CA ASN A 133 21.76 1.85 8.22
C ASN A 133 20.26 2.15 8.00
N HIS A 134 19.47 1.99 9.06
CA HIS A 134 18.19 2.69 9.21
C HIS A 134 18.43 4.21 9.17
N PRO A 135 17.65 5.01 8.40
CA PRO A 135 17.93 6.43 8.18
C PRO A 135 17.88 7.30 9.45
N THR A 136 17.35 6.78 10.56
CA THR A 136 17.24 7.52 11.84
C THR A 136 18.06 6.94 12.99
N GLU A 137 18.82 5.85 12.80
CA GLU A 137 19.67 5.29 13.84
C GLU A 137 21.13 5.27 13.38
N GLU A 138 22.01 5.87 14.19
CA GLU A 138 23.44 6.10 13.92
C GLU A 138 24.24 4.81 13.66
N ASN A 139 23.64 3.63 13.88
CA ASN A 139 24.24 2.31 13.67
C ASN A 139 23.20 1.25 13.25
N GLY A 140 22.28 1.58 12.33
CA GLY A 140 21.05 0.84 12.01
C GLY A 140 21.17 -0.59 11.42
N LYS A 141 22.08 -1.41 11.93
CA LYS A 141 22.26 -2.82 11.60
C LYS A 141 21.03 -3.63 12.00
N GLY A 142 20.59 -4.49 11.07
CA GLY A 142 19.56 -5.50 11.33
C GLY A 142 18.12 -5.06 11.03
N TRP A 143 17.90 -3.85 10.51
CA TRP A 143 16.59 -3.46 9.96
C TRP A 143 16.44 -3.96 8.51
N GLN A 144 15.22 -4.37 8.17
CA GLN A 144 14.89 -4.89 6.85
C GLN A 144 13.98 -3.89 6.15
N PHE A 145 14.50 -3.30 5.08
CA PHE A 145 13.80 -2.30 4.30
C PHE A 145 12.79 -2.94 3.35
N ASN A 146 11.61 -2.34 3.27
CA ASN A 146 10.62 -2.68 2.26
C ASN A 146 9.79 -1.44 1.89
N PHE A 147 9.15 -1.48 0.73
CA PHE A 147 8.37 -0.36 0.22
C PHE A 147 7.27 -0.84 -0.72
N CYS A 148 6.29 0.02 -0.94
CA CYS A 148 5.24 -0.18 -1.93
C CYS A 148 4.90 1.16 -2.56
N LYS A 149 5.16 1.31 -3.85
CA LYS A 149 4.64 2.47 -4.59
C LYS A 149 3.18 2.23 -4.92
N THR A 150 2.34 3.20 -4.64
CA THR A 150 0.89 3.11 -4.88
C THR A 150 0.42 4.08 -5.95
N ALA A 151 1.26 5.06 -6.31
CA ALA A 151 0.90 6.18 -7.18
C ALA A 151 -0.38 6.90 -6.72
N TYR A 152 -0.68 6.86 -5.41
CA TYR A 152 -1.88 7.45 -4.82
C TYR A 152 -3.19 6.94 -5.46
N LYS A 153 -3.16 5.71 -5.98
CA LYS A 153 -4.35 4.99 -6.48
C LYS A 153 -5.27 4.58 -5.33
N PRO A 154 -6.54 4.16 -5.57
CA PRO A 154 -7.51 3.89 -4.50
C PRO A 154 -7.00 2.89 -3.45
N TYR A 155 -6.28 1.84 -3.86
CA TYR A 155 -5.72 0.84 -2.94
C TYR A 155 -4.62 1.38 -2.00
N ASP A 156 -4.09 2.58 -2.25
CA ASP A 156 -3.19 3.28 -1.34
C ASP A 156 -3.80 3.43 0.06
N LEU A 157 -5.12 3.61 0.15
CA LEU A 157 -5.80 3.67 1.44
C LEU A 157 -5.71 2.32 2.18
N ALA A 158 -5.80 1.21 1.44
CA ALA A 158 -5.65 -0.12 2.02
C ALA A 158 -4.21 -0.37 2.48
N VAL A 159 -3.20 0.04 1.71
CA VAL A 159 -1.78 -0.01 2.12
C VAL A 159 -1.55 0.83 3.38
N THR A 160 -2.07 2.06 3.41
CA THR A 160 -1.97 2.96 4.57
C THR A 160 -2.60 2.34 5.81
N ALA A 161 -3.84 1.87 5.71
CA ALA A 161 -4.55 1.26 6.83
C ALA A 161 -3.85 -0.02 7.31
N PHE A 162 -3.38 -0.86 6.40
CA PHE A 162 -2.61 -2.06 6.71
C PHE A 162 -1.34 -1.73 7.52
N LEU A 163 -0.54 -0.76 7.08
CA LEU A 163 0.70 -0.40 7.77
C LEU A 163 0.44 0.19 9.16
N ILE A 164 -0.66 0.94 9.34
CA ILE A 164 -1.10 1.43 10.66
C ILE A 164 -1.44 0.25 11.58
N ILE A 165 -2.22 -0.73 11.10
CA ILE A 165 -2.57 -1.95 11.85
C ILE A 165 -1.31 -2.72 12.21
N ALA A 166 -0.42 -2.96 11.24
CA ALA A 166 0.82 -3.68 11.46
C ALA A 166 1.70 -2.97 12.51
N LYS A 167 1.85 -1.65 12.42
CA LYS A 167 2.60 -0.84 13.39
C LYS A 167 2.01 -0.91 14.80
N HIS A 168 0.69 -0.91 14.93
CA HIS A 168 0.00 -1.05 16.21
C HIS A 168 0.34 -2.40 16.88
N HIS A 169 0.14 -3.51 16.18
CA HIS A 169 0.39 -4.86 16.70
C HIS A 169 1.88 -5.14 16.95
N LEU A 170 2.75 -4.56 16.13
CA LEU A 170 4.21 -4.67 16.27
C LEU A 170 4.80 -3.65 17.25
N LYS A 171 3.96 -2.86 17.94
CA LYS A 171 4.37 -1.90 18.97
C LYS A 171 5.45 -0.93 18.49
N GLY A 172 5.33 -0.44 17.25
CA GLY A 172 6.27 0.51 16.67
C GLY A 172 7.57 -0.08 16.13
N LYS A 173 7.69 -1.41 16.03
CA LYS A 173 8.85 -2.08 15.40
C LYS A 173 8.79 -2.08 13.85
N ILE A 174 7.90 -1.27 13.27
CA ILE A 174 7.85 -0.92 11.84
C ILE A 174 7.58 0.56 11.60
#